data_AF-A0A661FSS8-F1
#
_entry.id   AF-A0A661FSS8-F1
#
_cell.length_a   1.000
_cell.length_b   1.000
_cell.length_c   1.000
_cell.angle_alpha   90.00
_cell.angle_beta   90.00
_cell.angle_gamma   90.00
#
_symmetry.space_group_name_H-M   'P 1'
#
loop_
_entity.id
_entity.type
_entity.pdbx_description
1 polymer ?
#
loop_
_entity_poly.entity_id
_entity_poly.type
_entity_poly.pdbx_seq_one_letter_code
_entity_poly.pdbx_strand_id
1 'polypeptide(L)'
;SAAAASEAGFRPCLRCRPESAPGTPAWSGTSTTVRRGLRLISNGALDDGDVEILAGRLGVTSRHLRRLFSKHLGASPLAVAHTQRLHFAKRLIDETTLPMSHISSAAGYGSVRRFNDTFRRTYGRTPRELRKSGEESERTATLTVRLAYRQPFNWQAMLSFFAGRATPGVEVVEGNTYRRTVCLQGDHGVVEIRPDARDGYLSLTLHSINTNALFETVQTAREVFDLDAPVTEIDATLSNDKTLRRFQRKNKGVRVPGAWDGFELTVRAILGQQISVKAATTLAGRIAARYGEKLRLTGDSDEAELNRLFPPAERLVRARFNNLGVLRSRVDTIR
;
A
#
# COMPACT_ATOMS: atom_id res chain seq x y z
N SER A 1 32.39 9.37 -3.85
CA SER A 1 31.05 9.70 -4.37
C SER A 1 31.10 9.75 -5.90
N ALA A 2 29.96 9.77 -6.60
CA ALA A 2 29.94 9.97 -8.06
C ALA A 2 30.71 11.24 -8.48
N ALA A 3 30.57 12.31 -7.71
CA ALA A 3 31.32 13.56 -7.88
C ALA A 3 32.85 13.34 -7.79
N ALA A 4 33.35 12.67 -6.75
CA ALA A 4 34.79 12.42 -6.57
C ALA A 4 35.40 11.50 -7.66
N ALA A 5 34.63 10.55 -8.20
CA ALA A 5 35.09 9.69 -9.29
C ALA A 5 35.15 10.42 -10.65
N SER A 6 34.24 11.39 -10.86
CA SER A 6 34.26 12.29 -12.00
C SER A 6 35.45 13.26 -11.93
N GLU A 7 35.75 13.82 -10.75
CA GLU A 7 36.96 14.63 -10.52
C GLU A 7 38.25 13.85 -10.76
N ALA A 8 38.26 12.57 -10.42
CA ALA A 8 39.38 11.67 -10.68
C ALA A 8 39.47 11.15 -12.14
N GLY A 9 38.63 11.68 -13.06
CA GLY A 9 38.71 11.40 -14.50
C GLY A 9 38.13 10.05 -14.95
N PHE A 10 37.46 9.31 -14.06
CA PHE A 10 36.82 8.04 -14.43
C PHE A 10 35.51 8.30 -15.19
N ARG A 11 35.37 7.71 -16.40
CA ARG A 11 34.12 7.79 -17.16
C ARG A 11 33.00 7.00 -16.47
N PRO A 12 31.79 7.57 -16.31
CA PRO A 12 30.62 6.84 -15.85
C PRO A 12 30.38 5.62 -16.73
N CYS A 13 30.52 4.43 -16.15
CA CYS A 13 30.20 3.19 -16.81
C CYS A 13 28.68 3.19 -17.13
N LEU A 14 28.29 2.99 -18.40
CA LEU A 14 26.88 2.97 -18.83
C LEU A 14 26.03 1.92 -18.08
N ARG A 15 26.70 0.96 -17.44
CA ARG A 15 26.12 -0.09 -16.60
C ARG A 15 25.94 0.32 -15.13
N CYS A 16 26.67 1.32 -14.66
CA CYS A 16 26.75 1.74 -13.26
C CYS A 16 25.90 2.98 -12.99
N ARG A 17 25.62 3.80 -14.03
CA ARG A 17 24.80 5.03 -13.99
C ARG A 17 24.92 5.81 -12.66
N PRO A 18 26.14 6.20 -12.25
CA PRO A 18 26.38 6.86 -10.97
C PRO A 18 25.60 8.18 -10.81
N GLU A 19 25.14 8.79 -11.91
CA GLU A 19 24.23 9.93 -11.95
C GLU A 19 22.79 9.64 -11.49
N SER A 20 22.38 8.37 -11.44
CA SER A 20 21.04 7.93 -11.00
C SER A 20 20.93 7.71 -9.49
N ALA A 21 21.99 8.05 -8.74
CA ALA A 21 21.97 8.12 -7.30
C ALA A 21 21.45 9.50 -6.84
N PRO A 22 20.65 9.59 -5.75
CA PRO A 22 20.29 8.52 -4.82
C PRO A 22 18.93 7.87 -5.11
N GLY A 23 18.79 6.55 -4.87
CA GLY A 23 17.50 5.83 -4.81
C GLY A 23 17.24 4.76 -5.88
N THR A 24 17.92 4.82 -7.03
CA THR A 24 17.76 3.85 -8.13
C THR A 24 19.10 3.42 -8.71
N PRO A 25 19.94 2.72 -7.94
CA PRO A 25 21.26 2.36 -8.42
C PRO A 25 21.17 1.32 -9.55
N ALA A 26 21.75 1.61 -10.71
CA ALA A 26 21.75 0.67 -11.84
C ALA A 26 22.39 -0.70 -11.51
N TRP A 27 23.17 -0.80 -10.42
CA TRP A 27 23.79 -2.04 -9.98
C TRP A 27 22.82 -3.09 -9.41
N SER A 28 21.60 -2.73 -8.96
CA SER A 28 20.61 -3.73 -8.54
C SER A 28 20.00 -4.49 -9.74
N GLY A 29 20.30 -4.04 -10.97
CA GLY A 29 20.05 -4.75 -12.21
C GLY A 29 18.62 -5.25 -12.35
N THR A 30 18.47 -6.44 -12.92
CA THR A 30 17.16 -7.02 -13.25
C THR A 30 16.34 -7.46 -12.03
N SER A 31 16.95 -7.55 -10.84
CA SER A 31 16.25 -7.86 -9.59
C SER A 31 15.28 -6.73 -9.19
N THR A 32 15.56 -5.49 -9.60
CA THR A 32 14.67 -4.34 -9.38
C THR A 32 13.37 -4.50 -10.15
N THR A 33 13.44 -4.95 -11.40
CA THR A 33 12.26 -5.21 -12.24
C THR A 33 11.40 -6.32 -11.63
N VAL A 34 12.02 -7.39 -11.10
CA VAL A 34 11.28 -8.45 -10.42
C VAL A 34 10.62 -7.95 -9.13
N ARG A 35 11.32 -7.17 -8.30
CA ARG A 35 10.75 -6.58 -7.08
C ARG A 35 9.58 -5.63 -7.38
N ARG A 36 9.71 -4.77 -8.39
CA ARG A 36 8.61 -3.92 -8.87
C ARG A 36 7.45 -4.78 -9.41
N GLY A 37 7.75 -5.86 -10.12
CA GLY A 37 6.74 -6.80 -10.60
C GLY A 37 5.99 -7.49 -9.46
N LEU A 38 6.69 -7.95 -8.42
CA LEU A 38 6.07 -8.52 -7.22
C LEU A 38 5.13 -7.52 -6.55
N ARG A 39 5.55 -6.25 -6.41
CA ARG A 39 4.72 -5.18 -5.86
C ARG A 39 3.43 -4.97 -6.65
N LEU A 40 3.56 -4.88 -7.98
CA LEU A 40 2.39 -4.73 -8.86
C LEU A 40 1.45 -5.96 -8.79
N ILE A 41 2.00 -7.17 -8.73
CA ILE A 41 1.21 -8.40 -8.57
C ILE A 41 0.44 -8.40 -7.26
N SER A 42 1.08 -8.00 -6.16
CA SER A 42 0.42 -7.90 -4.85
C SER A 42 -0.68 -6.83 -4.85
N ASN A 43 -0.52 -5.74 -5.60
CA ASN A 43 -1.55 -4.71 -5.79
C ASN A 43 -2.55 -5.07 -6.91
N GLY A 44 -2.76 -6.35 -7.17
CA GLY A 44 -3.82 -6.85 -8.06
C GLY A 44 -3.55 -6.74 -9.56
N ALA A 45 -2.34 -6.40 -10.02
CA ALA A 45 -2.07 -6.24 -11.47
C ALA A 45 -2.29 -7.51 -12.31
N LEU A 46 -2.46 -8.69 -11.69
CA LEU A 46 -2.81 -9.94 -12.36
C LEU A 46 -4.16 -10.52 -11.92
N ASP A 47 -5.01 -9.75 -11.21
CA ASP A 47 -6.31 -10.22 -10.68
C ASP A 47 -7.27 -10.65 -11.78
N ASP A 48 -7.41 -9.82 -12.81
CA ASP A 48 -8.10 -10.13 -14.07
C ASP A 48 -7.12 -10.39 -15.23
N GLY A 49 -5.87 -10.72 -14.90
CA GLY A 49 -4.70 -10.22 -15.63
C GLY A 49 -4.24 -10.90 -16.91
N ASP A 50 -3.62 -10.04 -17.73
CA ASP A 50 -2.70 -10.36 -18.83
C ASP A 50 -1.26 -9.95 -18.44
N VAL A 51 -0.31 -10.88 -18.61
CA VAL A 51 1.12 -10.67 -18.32
C VAL A 51 1.72 -9.59 -19.22
N GLU A 52 1.16 -9.35 -20.41
CA GLU A 52 1.63 -8.27 -21.31
C GLU A 52 1.43 -6.88 -20.68
N ILE A 53 0.27 -6.62 -20.06
CA ILE A 53 -0.01 -5.33 -19.42
C ILE A 53 0.96 -5.08 -18.26
N LEU A 54 1.18 -6.09 -17.43
CA LEU A 54 2.15 -6.02 -16.32
C LEU A 54 3.57 -5.72 -16.85
N ALA A 55 3.98 -6.39 -17.92
CA ALA A 55 5.29 -6.19 -18.53
C ALA A 55 5.43 -4.77 -19.10
N GLY A 56 4.40 -4.27 -19.79
CA GLY A 56 4.32 -2.90 -20.29
C GLY A 56 4.51 -1.85 -19.20
N ARG A 57 3.84 -2.00 -18.05
CA ARG A 57 4.02 -1.09 -16.87
C ARG A 57 5.44 -1.12 -16.30
N LEU A 58 6.16 -2.22 -16.49
CA LEU A 58 7.55 -2.39 -16.06
C LEU A 58 8.56 -1.96 -17.13
N GLY A 59 8.10 -1.56 -18.32
CA GLY A 59 8.95 -1.17 -19.44
C GLY A 59 9.74 -2.33 -20.05
N VAL A 60 9.22 -3.57 -19.97
CA VAL A 60 9.87 -4.77 -20.49
C VAL A 60 8.88 -5.62 -21.30
N THR A 61 9.38 -6.53 -22.13
CA THR A 61 8.51 -7.51 -22.82
C THR A 61 8.08 -8.62 -21.87
N SER A 62 6.91 -9.23 -22.08
CA SER A 62 6.43 -10.36 -21.26
C SER A 62 7.39 -11.55 -21.26
N ARG A 63 8.03 -11.85 -22.40
CA ARG A 63 9.06 -12.89 -22.52
C ARG A 63 10.25 -12.59 -21.61
N HIS A 64 10.71 -11.34 -21.60
CA HIS A 64 11.78 -10.92 -20.71
C HIS A 64 11.34 -11.00 -19.24
N LEU A 65 10.13 -10.54 -18.92
CA LEU A 65 9.58 -10.59 -17.56
C LEU A 65 9.49 -12.02 -17.03
N ARG A 66 8.90 -12.95 -17.80
CA ARG A 66 8.82 -14.38 -17.44
C ARG A 66 10.21 -14.96 -17.17
N ARG A 67 11.18 -14.68 -18.04
CA ARG A 67 12.57 -15.12 -17.87
C ARG A 67 13.21 -14.56 -16.59
N LEU A 68 12.96 -13.29 -16.26
CA LEU A 68 13.47 -12.68 -15.03
C LEU A 68 12.85 -13.33 -13.78
N PHE A 69 11.53 -13.55 -13.79
CA PHE A 69 10.82 -14.23 -12.70
C PHE A 69 11.33 -15.66 -12.50
N SER A 70 11.46 -16.45 -13.58
CA SER A 70 12.05 -17.79 -13.50
C SER A 70 13.49 -17.75 -12.98
N LYS A 71 14.30 -16.79 -13.43
CA LYS A 71 15.70 -16.66 -12.98
C LYS A 71 15.83 -16.32 -11.49
N HIS A 72 15.01 -15.41 -10.99
CA HIS A 72 15.16 -14.85 -9.64
C HIS A 72 14.29 -15.54 -8.59
N LEU A 73 13.17 -16.15 -8.99
CA LEU A 73 12.18 -16.75 -8.08
C LEU A 73 11.86 -18.22 -8.41
N GLY A 74 12.39 -18.77 -9.51
CA GLY A 74 12.08 -20.12 -9.96
C GLY A 74 10.66 -20.33 -10.47
N ALA A 75 9.83 -19.29 -10.51
CA ALA A 75 8.41 -19.35 -10.87
C ALA A 75 8.04 -18.27 -11.88
N SER A 76 6.93 -18.45 -12.60
CA SER A 76 6.40 -17.44 -13.52
C SER A 76 5.62 -16.34 -12.75
N PRO A 77 5.41 -15.14 -13.34
CA PRO A 77 4.59 -14.08 -12.70
C PRO A 77 3.19 -14.56 -12.28
N LEU A 78 2.51 -15.33 -13.15
CA LEU A 78 1.19 -15.89 -12.87
C LEU A 78 1.23 -16.91 -11.73
N ALA A 79 2.24 -17.78 -11.70
CA ALA A 79 2.40 -18.75 -10.61
C ALA A 79 2.62 -18.05 -9.27
N VAL A 80 3.41 -16.98 -9.25
CA VAL A 80 3.62 -16.18 -8.04
C VAL A 80 2.32 -15.50 -7.58
N ALA A 81 1.59 -14.85 -8.48
CA ALA A 81 0.30 -14.23 -8.16
C ALA A 81 -0.68 -15.24 -7.55
N HIS A 82 -0.76 -16.41 -8.18
CA HIS A 82 -1.59 -17.52 -7.74
C HIS A 82 -1.23 -18.04 -6.34
N THR A 83 0.06 -18.25 -6.06
CA THR A 83 0.52 -18.67 -4.74
C THR A 83 0.22 -17.62 -3.67
N GLN A 84 0.38 -16.33 -3.98
CA GLN A 84 0.03 -15.26 -3.04
C GLN A 84 -1.45 -15.26 -2.68
N ARG A 85 -2.35 -15.40 -3.67
CA ARG A 85 -3.80 -15.50 -3.43
C ARG A 85 -4.18 -16.70 -2.58
N LEU A 86 -3.55 -17.85 -2.82
CA LEU A 86 -3.79 -19.05 -2.01
C LEU A 86 -3.34 -18.88 -0.56
N HIS A 87 -2.15 -18.32 -0.32
CA HIS A 87 -1.69 -18.03 1.03
C HIS A 87 -2.62 -17.04 1.75
N PHE A 88 -3.11 -16.04 1.03
CA PHE A 88 -4.05 -15.09 1.57
C PHE A 88 -5.40 -15.73 1.91
N ALA A 89 -5.97 -16.51 0.99
CA ALA A 89 -7.20 -17.25 1.25
C ALA A 89 -7.07 -18.19 2.46
N LYS A 90 -5.96 -18.93 2.53
CA LYS A 90 -5.64 -19.78 3.69
C LYS A 90 -5.64 -18.98 4.99
N ARG A 91 -5.01 -17.79 5.00
CA ARG A 91 -5.01 -16.92 6.19
C ARG A 91 -6.43 -16.47 6.56
N LEU A 92 -7.27 -16.09 5.60
CA LEU A 92 -8.66 -15.72 5.88
C LEU A 92 -9.47 -16.89 6.46
N ILE A 93 -9.22 -18.12 5.99
CA ILE A 93 -9.85 -19.33 6.53
C ILE A 93 -9.43 -19.56 7.98
N ASP A 94 -8.14 -19.34 8.27
CA ASP A 94 -7.54 -19.54 9.60
C ASP A 94 -7.93 -18.43 10.61
N GLU A 95 -8.14 -17.19 10.15
CA GLU A 95 -8.29 -16.01 11.01
C GLU A 95 -9.71 -15.42 11.06
N THR A 96 -10.63 -15.81 10.16
CA THR A 96 -11.96 -15.20 10.03
C THR A 96 -13.08 -16.23 9.89
N THR A 97 -14.32 -15.79 10.19
CA THR A 97 -15.56 -16.58 10.03
C THR A 97 -16.33 -16.26 8.75
N LEU A 98 -15.68 -15.63 7.76
CA LEU A 98 -16.31 -15.27 6.48
C LEU A 98 -16.84 -16.51 5.74
N PRO A 99 -17.99 -16.43 5.06
CA PRO A 99 -18.42 -17.48 4.14
C PRO A 99 -17.35 -17.78 3.07
N MET A 100 -17.25 -19.03 2.63
CA MET A 100 -16.23 -19.42 1.62
C MET A 100 -16.38 -18.66 0.30
N SER A 101 -17.60 -18.24 -0.04
CA SER A 101 -17.87 -17.34 -1.17
C SER A 101 -17.15 -16.00 -1.02
N HIS A 102 -17.23 -15.38 0.16
CA HIS A 102 -16.54 -14.13 0.46
C HIS A 102 -15.01 -14.32 0.51
N ILE A 103 -14.51 -15.44 1.02
CA ILE A 103 -13.07 -15.74 1.02
C ILE A 103 -12.54 -15.90 -0.41
N SER A 104 -13.27 -16.62 -1.27
CA SER A 104 -12.93 -16.76 -2.68
C SER A 104 -12.82 -15.39 -3.35
N SER A 105 -13.84 -14.55 -3.21
CA SER A 105 -13.82 -13.23 -3.82
C SER A 105 -12.75 -12.33 -3.21
N ALA A 106 -12.56 -12.37 -1.89
CA ALA A 106 -11.52 -11.61 -1.20
C ALA A 106 -10.10 -11.95 -1.62
N ALA A 107 -9.87 -13.22 -1.95
CA ALA A 107 -8.60 -13.68 -2.47
C ALA A 107 -8.46 -13.44 -3.99
N GLY A 108 -9.39 -12.74 -4.63
CA GLY A 108 -9.31 -12.41 -6.07
C GLY A 108 -9.65 -13.56 -7.01
N TYR A 109 -10.53 -14.47 -6.60
CA TYR A 109 -11.07 -15.52 -7.47
C TYR A 109 -12.48 -15.16 -7.95
N GLY A 110 -12.67 -15.04 -9.27
CA GLY A 110 -13.99 -14.81 -9.88
C GLY A 110 -14.95 -16.00 -9.86
N SER A 111 -14.57 -17.14 -9.26
CA SER A 111 -15.45 -18.30 -9.11
C SER A 111 -15.04 -19.17 -7.92
N VAL A 112 -16.00 -19.41 -7.02
CA VAL A 112 -15.85 -20.30 -5.85
C VAL A 112 -15.46 -21.71 -6.27
N ARG A 113 -15.98 -22.21 -7.41
CA ARG A 113 -15.62 -23.53 -7.92
C ARG A 113 -14.15 -23.60 -8.30
N ARG A 114 -13.66 -22.62 -9.08
CA ARG A 114 -12.24 -22.53 -9.46
C ARG A 114 -11.35 -22.40 -8.22
N PHE A 115 -11.76 -21.56 -7.26
CA PHE A 115 -11.07 -21.42 -5.98
C PHE A 115 -10.92 -22.77 -5.26
N ASN A 116 -12.03 -23.51 -5.08
CA ASN A 116 -12.02 -24.80 -4.40
C ASN A 116 -11.15 -25.84 -5.12
N ASP A 117 -11.27 -25.95 -6.44
CA ASP A 117 -10.47 -26.88 -7.26
C ASP A 117 -8.98 -26.58 -7.12
N THR A 118 -8.62 -25.31 -7.24
CA THR A 118 -7.26 -24.83 -7.08
C THR A 118 -6.72 -25.09 -5.67
N PHE A 119 -7.48 -24.72 -4.63
CA PHE A 119 -7.05 -24.86 -3.25
C PHE A 119 -6.81 -26.33 -2.90
N ARG A 120 -7.70 -27.22 -3.34
CA ARG A 120 -7.56 -28.67 -3.16
C ARG A 120 -6.33 -29.21 -3.88
N ARG A 121 -6.06 -28.77 -5.11
CA ARG A 121 -4.86 -29.17 -5.87
C ARG A 121 -3.57 -28.75 -5.16
N THR A 122 -3.55 -27.58 -4.51
CA THR A 122 -2.34 -27.07 -3.84
C THR A 122 -2.15 -27.60 -2.42
N TYR A 123 -3.21 -27.72 -1.62
CA TYR A 123 -3.13 -28.09 -0.20
C TYR A 123 -3.56 -29.53 0.12
N GLY A 124 -4.05 -30.28 -0.88
CA GLY A 124 -4.49 -31.67 -0.73
C GLY A 124 -5.81 -31.85 0.04
N ARG A 125 -6.43 -30.76 0.48
CA ARG A 125 -7.67 -30.75 1.30
C ARG A 125 -8.56 -29.57 0.90
N THR A 126 -9.84 -29.63 1.19
CA THR A 126 -10.77 -28.54 0.84
C THR A 126 -10.65 -27.36 1.80
N PRO A 127 -11.00 -26.12 1.38
CA PRO A 127 -11.06 -24.96 2.28
C PRO A 127 -11.91 -25.21 3.54
N ARG A 128 -13.02 -25.94 3.40
CA ARG A 128 -13.93 -26.27 4.51
C ARG A 128 -13.32 -27.24 5.51
N GLU A 129 -12.53 -28.22 5.05
CA GLU A 129 -11.77 -29.13 5.92
C GLU A 129 -10.67 -28.41 6.71
N LEU A 130 -10.13 -27.31 6.18
CA LEU A 130 -9.13 -26.50 6.88
C LEU A 130 -9.76 -25.68 8.02
N ARG A 131 -11.01 -25.22 7.85
CA ARG A 131 -11.74 -24.46 8.87
C ARG A 131 -12.11 -25.37 10.04
N LYS A 132 -11.51 -25.13 11.21
CA LYS A 132 -11.96 -25.73 12.47
C LYS A 132 -13.23 -25.00 12.92
N SER A 133 -14.35 -25.73 12.93
CA SER A 133 -15.70 -25.37 13.37
C SER A 133 -15.87 -23.97 13.98
N GLY A 134 -16.45 -23.06 13.20
CA GLY A 134 -17.00 -21.79 13.64
C GLY A 134 -18.19 -21.45 12.76
N GLU A 135 -19.27 -20.93 13.34
CA GLU A 135 -20.47 -20.53 12.60
C GLU A 135 -20.12 -19.39 11.63
N GLU A 136 -20.59 -19.50 10.39
CA GLU A 136 -20.35 -18.50 9.36
C GLU A 136 -21.12 -17.22 9.71
N SER A 137 -20.46 -16.07 9.67
CA SER A 137 -21.13 -14.78 9.89
C SER A 137 -21.49 -14.15 8.55
N GLU A 138 -22.79 -13.99 8.27
CA GLU A 138 -23.31 -13.34 7.07
C GLU A 138 -23.07 -11.82 7.04
N ARG A 139 -22.58 -11.21 8.14
CA ARG A 139 -22.50 -9.75 8.26
C ARG A 139 -21.20 -9.17 7.71
N THR A 140 -21.31 -8.58 6.52
CA THR A 140 -20.30 -7.79 5.78
C THR A 140 -20.00 -6.42 6.39
N ALA A 141 -20.55 -6.06 7.56
CA ALA A 141 -20.48 -4.68 8.07
C ALA A 141 -19.06 -4.27 8.48
N THR A 142 -18.27 -5.19 9.04
CA THR A 142 -16.92 -4.91 9.51
C THR A 142 -16.07 -6.18 9.49
N LEU A 143 -14.92 -6.12 8.80
CA LEU A 143 -13.99 -7.24 8.68
C LEU A 143 -12.64 -6.84 9.26
N THR A 144 -12.07 -7.67 10.14
CA THR A 144 -10.73 -7.44 10.70
C THR A 144 -9.76 -8.53 10.25
N VAL A 145 -8.58 -8.13 9.78
CA VAL A 145 -7.49 -9.00 9.37
C VAL A 145 -6.21 -8.59 10.09
N ARG A 146 -5.38 -9.56 10.48
CA ARG A 146 -4.09 -9.28 11.11
C ARG A 146 -2.99 -9.08 10.07
N LEU A 147 -2.18 -8.06 10.27
CA LEU A 147 -1.03 -7.70 9.46
C LEU A 147 0.26 -7.93 10.25
N ALA A 148 0.95 -9.04 9.98
CA ALA A 148 2.26 -9.29 10.57
C ALA A 148 3.28 -8.25 10.07
N TYR A 149 4.19 -7.81 10.94
CA TYR A 149 5.31 -6.95 10.57
C TYR A 149 6.62 -7.51 11.07
N ARG A 150 7.73 -7.16 10.42
CA ARG A 150 9.07 -7.53 10.90
C ARG A 150 9.38 -6.71 12.16
N GLN A 151 9.69 -7.32 13.29
CA GLN A 151 10.05 -6.55 14.50
C GLN A 151 11.49 -6.02 14.41
N PRO A 152 11.82 -4.88 15.06
CA PRO A 152 10.93 -3.99 15.82
C PRO A 152 10.12 -3.02 14.93
N PHE A 153 9.06 -2.44 15.49
CA PHE A 153 8.20 -1.48 14.79
C PHE A 153 7.77 -0.33 15.70
N ASN A 154 8.11 0.89 15.31
CA ASN A 154 7.82 2.10 16.08
C ASN A 154 6.47 2.69 15.68
N TRP A 155 5.40 2.10 16.23
CA TRP A 155 4.04 2.52 15.92
C TRP A 155 3.76 3.98 16.31
N GLN A 156 4.29 4.44 17.45
CA GLN A 156 4.06 5.82 17.90
C GLN A 156 4.68 6.85 16.95
N ALA A 157 5.88 6.58 16.42
CA ALA A 157 6.49 7.45 15.42
C ALA A 157 5.69 7.46 14.11
N MET A 158 5.16 6.31 13.69
CA MET A 158 4.30 6.19 12.52
C MET A 158 3.00 7.00 12.69
N LEU A 159 2.29 6.83 13.82
CA LEU A 159 1.09 7.60 14.13
C LEU A 159 1.38 9.10 14.20
N SER A 160 2.47 9.50 14.85
CA SER A 160 2.85 10.93 14.96
C SER A 160 3.12 11.54 13.59
N PHE A 161 3.69 10.78 12.66
CA PHE A 161 3.89 11.21 11.28
C PHE A 161 2.56 11.46 10.56
N PHE A 162 1.62 10.51 10.66
CA PHE A 162 0.30 10.62 10.02
C PHE A 162 -0.57 11.70 10.66
N ALA A 163 -0.59 11.80 12.00
CA ALA A 163 -1.38 12.80 12.72
C ALA A 163 -1.04 14.23 12.30
N GLY A 164 0.26 14.53 12.17
CA GLY A 164 0.71 15.86 11.71
C GLY A 164 0.37 16.18 10.25
N ARG A 165 -0.08 15.19 9.47
CA ARG A 165 -0.35 15.30 8.02
C ARG A 165 -1.79 14.99 7.64
N ALA A 166 -2.60 14.45 8.53
CA ALA A 166 -3.93 13.91 8.28
C ALA A 166 -4.83 14.92 7.56
N THR A 167 -5.36 14.54 6.40
CA THR A 167 -6.21 15.43 5.59
C THR A 167 -7.63 15.50 6.18
N PRO A 168 -8.12 16.68 6.63
CA PRO A 168 -9.45 16.80 7.23
C PRO A 168 -10.56 16.24 6.34
N GLY A 169 -11.46 15.44 6.92
CA GLY A 169 -12.55 14.75 6.21
C GLY A 169 -12.15 13.43 5.55
N VAL A 170 -10.85 13.17 5.38
CA VAL A 170 -10.30 12.01 4.63
C VAL A 170 -9.53 11.06 5.55
N GLU A 171 -8.70 11.60 6.45
CA GLU A 171 -7.85 10.85 7.38
C GLU A 171 -8.01 11.42 8.79
N VAL A 172 -7.96 10.55 9.79
CA VAL A 172 -7.89 10.93 11.20
C VAL A 172 -6.93 10.01 11.95
N VAL A 173 -6.20 10.58 12.91
CA VAL A 173 -5.50 9.81 13.95
C VAL A 173 -6.09 10.17 15.30
N GLU A 174 -6.71 9.19 15.95
CA GLU A 174 -7.28 9.35 17.29
C GLU A 174 -6.68 8.31 18.24
N GLY A 175 -6.10 8.78 19.35
CA GLY A 175 -5.44 7.91 20.32
C GLY A 175 -4.36 7.05 19.66
N ASN A 176 -4.58 5.74 19.65
CA ASN A 176 -3.63 4.75 19.12
C ASN A 176 -4.06 4.16 17.76
N THR A 177 -4.92 4.88 17.04
CA THR A 177 -5.62 4.38 15.86
C THR A 177 -5.50 5.37 14.71
N TYR A 178 -5.15 4.87 13.53
CA TYR A 178 -5.26 5.60 12.26
C TYR A 178 -6.50 5.14 11.52
N ARG A 179 -7.32 6.06 11.03
CA ARG A 179 -8.43 5.76 10.12
C ARG A 179 -8.37 6.63 8.88
N ARG A 180 -8.83 6.10 7.75
CA ARG A 180 -9.06 6.90 6.54
C ARG A 180 -10.22 6.39 5.72
N THR A 181 -10.78 7.27 4.92
CA THR A 181 -11.69 6.92 3.83
C THR A 181 -10.92 6.29 2.66
N VAL A 182 -11.55 5.34 1.99
CA VAL A 182 -11.02 4.66 0.80
C VAL A 182 -12.16 4.42 -0.20
N CYS A 183 -11.80 4.39 -1.48
CA CYS A 183 -12.65 3.90 -2.54
C CYS A 183 -11.92 2.74 -3.22
N LEU A 184 -12.54 1.56 -3.20
CA LEU A 184 -11.94 0.33 -3.68
C LEU A 184 -12.91 -0.30 -4.66
N GLN A 185 -12.52 -0.40 -5.93
CA GLN A 185 -13.38 -0.90 -7.02
C GLN A 185 -14.75 -0.20 -7.10
N GLY A 186 -14.82 1.07 -6.71
CA GLY A 186 -16.06 1.88 -6.70
C GLY A 186 -16.84 1.84 -5.38
N ASP A 187 -16.50 0.94 -4.47
CA ASP A 187 -17.12 0.86 -3.15
C ASP A 187 -16.44 1.80 -2.16
N HIS A 188 -17.24 2.59 -1.45
CA HIS A 188 -16.77 3.52 -0.44
C HIS A 188 -16.65 2.82 0.92
N GLY A 189 -15.62 3.16 1.68
CA GLY A 189 -15.52 2.67 3.05
C GLY A 189 -14.45 3.35 3.87
N VAL A 190 -14.24 2.79 5.06
CA VAL A 190 -13.22 3.26 6.01
C VAL A 190 -12.30 2.09 6.35
N VAL A 191 -11.00 2.35 6.31
CA VAL A 191 -9.99 1.47 6.89
C VAL A 191 -9.54 2.03 8.22
N GLU A 192 -9.46 1.16 9.21
CA GLU A 192 -8.94 1.43 10.54
C GLU A 192 -7.71 0.54 10.78
N ILE A 193 -6.62 1.12 11.26
CA ILE A 193 -5.38 0.43 11.58
C ILE A 193 -4.93 0.79 13.00
N ARG A 194 -4.67 -0.24 13.80
CA ARG A 194 -4.16 -0.12 15.18
C ARG A 194 -3.28 -1.32 15.55
N PRO A 195 -2.49 -1.26 16.62
CA PRO A 195 -1.76 -2.42 17.12
C PRO A 195 -2.74 -3.53 17.51
N ASP A 196 -2.41 -4.78 17.14
CA ASP A 196 -3.18 -5.94 17.57
C ASP A 196 -2.85 -6.28 19.04
N ALA A 197 -3.75 -7.00 19.71
CA ALA A 197 -3.46 -7.54 21.04
C ALA A 197 -2.32 -8.57 21.01
N ARG A 198 -2.11 -9.24 19.87
CA ARG A 198 -0.97 -10.12 19.63
C ARG A 198 0.23 -9.32 19.18
N ASP A 199 1.33 -9.46 19.92
CA ASP A 199 2.60 -8.83 19.55
C ASP A 199 3.10 -9.26 18.15
N GLY A 200 3.72 -8.32 17.43
CA GLY A 200 4.18 -8.52 16.05
C GLY A 200 3.12 -8.31 14.96
N TYR A 201 1.91 -7.86 15.32
CA TYR A 201 0.81 -7.62 14.38
C TYR A 201 0.17 -6.23 14.54
N LEU A 202 -0.32 -5.68 13.42
CA LEU A 202 -1.34 -4.64 13.41
C LEU A 202 -2.69 -5.27 13.05
N SER A 203 -3.79 -4.77 13.59
CA SER A 203 -5.15 -5.08 13.12
C SER A 203 -5.54 -4.08 12.05
N LEU A 204 -5.97 -4.58 10.88
CA LEU A 204 -6.62 -3.80 9.83
C LEU A 204 -8.11 -4.15 9.84
N THR A 205 -8.94 -3.15 10.10
CA THR A 205 -10.40 -3.29 10.11
C THR A 205 -10.98 -2.51 8.92
N LEU A 206 -11.80 -3.15 8.12
CA LEU A 206 -12.52 -2.57 6.99
C LEU A 206 -13.98 -2.42 7.37
N HIS A 207 -14.50 -1.20 7.28
CA HIS A 207 -15.90 -0.87 7.54
C HIS A 207 -16.61 -0.58 6.22
N SER A 208 -17.75 -1.24 6.01
CA SER A 208 -18.65 -1.01 4.87
C SER A 208 -18.00 -1.24 3.49
N ILE A 209 -17.00 -2.12 3.39
CA ILE A 209 -16.30 -2.45 2.13
C ILE A 209 -16.62 -3.90 1.75
N ASN A 210 -16.91 -4.12 0.47
CA ASN A 210 -17.05 -5.45 -0.09
C ASN A 210 -15.71 -6.22 0.01
N THR A 211 -15.79 -7.49 0.40
CA THR A 211 -14.63 -8.36 0.55
C THR A 211 -13.78 -8.49 -0.71
N ASN A 212 -14.32 -8.24 -1.91
CA ASN A 212 -13.60 -8.40 -3.19
C ASN A 212 -12.26 -7.65 -3.27
N ALA A 213 -12.16 -6.46 -2.65
CA ALA A 213 -10.94 -5.65 -2.68
C ALA A 213 -10.00 -5.88 -1.47
N LEU A 214 -10.29 -6.89 -0.63
CA LEU A 214 -9.59 -7.09 0.63
C LEU A 214 -8.11 -7.42 0.42
N PHE A 215 -7.77 -8.26 -0.56
CA PHE A 215 -6.38 -8.61 -0.83
C PHE A 215 -5.55 -7.36 -1.18
N GLU A 216 -6.01 -6.57 -2.15
CA GLU A 216 -5.37 -5.31 -2.55
C GLU A 216 -5.26 -4.36 -1.36
N THR A 217 -6.34 -4.17 -0.60
CA THR A 217 -6.38 -3.31 0.59
C THR A 217 -5.35 -3.71 1.64
N VAL A 218 -5.21 -5.01 1.89
CA VAL A 218 -4.19 -5.56 2.78
C VAL A 218 -2.81 -5.19 2.25
N GLN A 219 -2.52 -5.38 0.96
CA GLN A 219 -1.20 -5.08 0.39
C GLN A 219 -0.91 -3.57 0.43
N THR A 220 -1.86 -2.72 0.08
CA THR A 220 -1.73 -1.26 0.23
C THR A 220 -1.44 -0.87 1.68
N ALA A 221 -2.16 -1.43 2.66
CA ALA A 221 -1.86 -1.19 4.07
C ALA A 221 -0.44 -1.63 4.44
N ARG A 222 0.02 -2.80 3.96
CA ARG A 222 1.40 -3.25 4.20
C ARG A 222 2.43 -2.27 3.66
N GLU A 223 2.19 -1.67 2.50
CA GLU A 223 3.05 -0.66 1.89
C GLU A 223 3.00 0.68 2.61
N VAL A 224 1.80 1.15 2.97
CA VAL A 224 1.58 2.42 3.68
C VAL A 224 2.28 2.43 5.03
N PHE A 225 2.24 1.30 5.73
CA PHE A 225 2.89 1.15 7.03
C PHE A 225 4.28 0.50 6.95
N ASP A 226 4.78 0.21 5.74
CA ASP A 226 6.11 -0.36 5.46
C ASP A 226 6.42 -1.60 6.32
N LEU A 227 5.45 -2.52 6.45
CA LEU A 227 5.49 -3.63 7.41
C LEU A 227 6.57 -4.66 7.09
N ASP A 228 6.98 -4.73 5.82
CA ASP A 228 7.93 -5.71 5.27
C ASP A 228 9.39 -5.23 5.25
N ALA A 229 9.68 -3.99 5.67
CA ALA A 229 11.06 -3.47 5.65
C ALA A 229 12.04 -4.39 6.41
N PRO A 230 13.22 -4.68 5.82
CA PRO A 230 14.26 -5.49 6.44
C PRO A 230 15.01 -4.68 7.51
N VAL A 231 14.31 -4.36 8.60
CA VAL A 231 14.79 -3.46 9.65
C VAL A 231 16.16 -3.86 10.19
N THR A 232 16.46 -5.15 10.33
CA THR A 232 17.78 -5.63 10.78
C THR A 232 18.91 -5.22 9.83
N GLU A 233 18.70 -5.30 8.51
CA GLU A 233 19.70 -4.95 7.49
C GLU A 233 19.89 -3.44 7.40
N ILE A 234 18.77 -2.70 7.47
CA ILE A 234 18.76 -1.23 7.55
C ILE A 234 19.53 -0.81 8.80
N ASP A 235 19.23 -1.42 9.94
CA ASP A 235 19.83 -1.13 11.23
C ASP A 235 21.34 -1.38 11.24
N ALA A 236 21.79 -2.49 10.66
CA ALA A 236 23.21 -2.82 10.51
C ALA A 236 23.93 -1.79 9.64
N THR A 237 23.29 -1.35 8.55
CA THR A 237 23.86 -0.37 7.62
C THR A 237 23.97 1.02 8.26
N LEU A 238 22.89 1.52 8.87
CA LEU A 238 22.85 2.84 9.51
C LEU A 238 23.77 2.93 10.74
N SER A 239 24.02 1.81 11.42
CA SER A 239 24.91 1.74 12.57
C SER A 239 26.37 2.07 12.24
N ASN A 240 26.79 1.93 10.98
CA ASN A 240 28.15 2.25 10.54
C ASN A 240 28.44 3.75 10.60
N ASP A 241 27.43 4.60 10.51
CA ASP A 241 27.56 6.05 10.68
C ASP A 241 27.33 6.48 12.14
N LYS A 242 28.23 7.30 12.69
CA LYS A 242 28.17 7.72 14.11
C LYS A 242 26.92 8.55 14.42
N THR A 243 26.50 9.42 13.51
CA THR A 243 25.35 10.30 13.68
C THR A 243 24.06 9.51 13.58
N LEU A 244 23.91 8.70 12.52
CA LEU A 244 22.71 7.89 12.29
C LEU A 244 22.51 6.83 13.38
N ARG A 245 23.59 6.20 13.86
CA ARG A 245 23.53 5.26 15.00
C ARG A 245 22.92 5.90 16.25
N ARG A 246 23.20 7.18 16.53
CA ARG A 246 22.62 7.89 17.68
C ARG A 246 21.10 8.08 17.52
N PHE A 247 20.65 8.44 16.31
CA PHE A 247 19.22 8.59 16.00
C PHE A 247 18.50 7.24 16.06
N GLN A 248 19.07 6.21 15.46
CA GLN A 248 18.54 4.86 15.42
C GLN A 248 18.34 4.28 16.83
N ARG A 249 19.30 4.46 17.74
CA ARG A 249 19.17 3.98 19.13
C ARG A 249 17.96 4.59 19.86
N LYS A 250 17.59 5.83 19.54
CA LYS A 250 16.42 6.52 20.10
C LYS A 250 15.11 6.16 19.38
N ASN A 251 15.20 5.62 18.16
CA ASN A 251 14.08 5.47 17.24
C ASN A 251 14.05 4.06 16.62
N LYS A 252 14.28 3.02 17.43
CA LYS A 252 14.29 1.63 16.96
C LYS A 252 12.97 1.29 16.26
N GLY A 253 13.04 0.61 15.12
CA GLY A 253 11.86 0.18 14.38
C GLY A 253 11.13 1.31 13.62
N VAL A 254 11.73 2.49 13.47
CA VAL A 254 11.21 3.52 12.57
C VAL A 254 11.11 2.98 11.14
N ARG A 255 10.08 3.44 10.44
CA ARG A 255 9.72 3.05 9.09
C ARG A 255 9.64 4.25 8.17
N VAL A 256 9.54 3.98 6.88
CA VAL A 256 9.21 5.01 5.89
C VAL A 256 7.70 4.98 5.65
N PRO A 257 6.94 5.98 6.10
CA PRO A 257 5.50 6.03 5.84
C PRO A 257 5.22 6.14 4.34
N GLY A 258 4.37 5.24 3.84
CA GLY A 258 3.91 5.25 2.46
C GLY A 258 2.66 6.12 2.26
N ALA A 259 1.97 5.90 1.15
CA ALA A 259 0.72 6.57 0.82
C ALA A 259 -0.28 5.60 0.20
N TRP A 260 -1.56 5.84 0.47
CA TRP A 260 -2.64 4.98 -0.01
C TRP A 260 -2.87 5.12 -1.51
N ASP A 261 -2.70 6.34 -2.03
CA ASP A 261 -2.78 6.67 -3.43
C ASP A 261 -1.60 7.57 -3.82
N GLY A 262 -0.97 7.24 -4.95
CA GLY A 262 0.17 7.98 -5.48
C GLY A 262 -0.22 9.36 -6.02
N PHE A 263 -1.43 9.50 -6.56
CA PHE A 263 -1.91 10.79 -7.05
C PHE A 263 -2.18 11.74 -5.86
N GLU A 264 -2.93 11.29 -4.84
CA GLU A 264 -3.14 12.01 -3.59
C GLU A 264 -1.80 12.48 -2.98
N LEU A 265 -0.82 11.57 -2.87
CA LEU A 265 0.52 11.91 -2.35
C LEU A 265 1.18 13.01 -3.18
N THR A 266 1.10 12.93 -4.50
CA THR A 266 1.70 13.90 -5.42
C THR A 266 1.08 15.28 -5.25
N VAL A 267 -0.26 15.35 -5.16
CA VAL A 267 -0.98 16.59 -4.88
C VAL A 267 -0.53 17.17 -3.54
N ARG A 268 -0.48 16.36 -2.47
CA ARG A 268 -0.02 16.80 -1.14
C ARG A 268 1.43 17.30 -1.16
N ALA A 269 2.32 16.65 -1.92
CA ALA A 269 3.70 17.07 -2.08
C ALA A 269 3.82 18.43 -2.78
N ILE A 270 3.05 18.67 -3.85
CA ILE A 270 3.00 19.97 -4.56
C ILE A 270 2.47 21.06 -3.63
N LEU A 271 1.38 20.78 -2.91
CA LEU A 271 0.78 21.72 -1.96
C LEU A 271 1.75 22.08 -0.83
N GLY A 272 2.59 21.14 -0.38
CA GLY A 272 3.55 21.34 0.71
C GLY A 272 4.83 22.07 0.35
N GLN A 273 5.05 22.41 -0.92
CA GLN A 273 6.27 23.12 -1.33
C GLN A 273 6.41 24.46 -0.59
N GLN A 274 7.57 24.69 0.03
CA GLN A 274 7.93 25.95 0.70
C GLN A 274 6.93 26.47 1.76
N ILE A 275 6.10 25.60 2.34
CA ILE A 275 5.18 25.96 3.42
C ILE A 275 5.27 24.95 4.55
N SER A 276 4.69 25.28 5.70
CA SER A 276 4.61 24.36 6.82
C SER A 276 3.71 23.16 6.51
N VAL A 277 3.95 22.03 7.18
CA VAL A 277 3.11 20.82 7.06
C VAL A 277 1.65 21.14 7.38
N LYS A 278 1.39 21.91 8.46
CA LYS A 278 0.04 22.32 8.85
C LYS A 278 -0.68 23.13 7.75
N ALA A 279 0.04 24.05 7.10
CA ALA A 279 -0.52 24.83 6.00
C ALA A 279 -0.83 23.93 4.78
N ALA A 280 0.06 23.00 4.44
CA ALA A 280 -0.15 22.04 3.35
C ALA A 280 -1.38 21.16 3.59
N THR A 281 -1.51 20.61 4.79
CA THR A 281 -2.67 19.80 5.21
C THR A 281 -3.97 20.61 5.19
N THR A 282 -3.92 21.90 5.56
CA THR A 282 -5.09 22.80 5.46
C THR A 282 -5.52 22.98 4.00
N LEU A 283 -4.58 23.20 3.08
CA LEU A 283 -4.88 23.33 1.64
C LEU A 283 -5.44 22.02 1.07
N ALA A 284 -4.85 20.88 1.43
CA ALA A 284 -5.35 19.56 1.02
C ALA A 284 -6.77 19.32 1.54
N GLY A 285 -7.05 19.67 2.79
CA GLY A 285 -8.39 19.59 3.39
C GLY A 285 -9.43 20.45 2.65
N ARG A 286 -9.07 21.68 2.24
CA ARG A 286 -9.96 22.53 1.43
C ARG A 286 -10.24 21.95 0.05
N ILE A 287 -9.24 21.36 -0.59
CA ILE A 287 -9.39 20.65 -1.88
C ILE A 287 -10.31 19.45 -1.72
N ALA A 288 -10.08 18.62 -0.70
CA ALA A 288 -10.95 17.49 -0.38
C ALA A 288 -12.38 17.94 -0.06
N ALA A 289 -12.56 18.99 0.73
CA ALA A 289 -13.88 19.52 1.05
C ALA A 289 -14.65 20.00 -0.19
N ARG A 290 -13.95 20.65 -1.13
CA ARG A 290 -14.55 21.25 -2.34
C ARG A 290 -14.80 20.23 -3.47
N TYR A 291 -13.89 19.27 -3.64
CA TYR A 291 -13.85 18.38 -4.81
C TYR A 291 -13.89 16.90 -4.46
N GLY A 292 -13.67 16.54 -3.21
CA GLY A 292 -13.81 15.17 -2.73
C GLY A 292 -15.24 14.66 -2.89
N GLU A 293 -15.38 13.37 -3.13
CA GLU A 293 -16.69 12.74 -3.14
C GLU A 293 -17.18 12.51 -1.72
N LYS A 294 -18.42 12.88 -1.41
CA LYS A 294 -19.01 12.53 -0.10
C LYS A 294 -19.01 11.02 0.09
N LEU A 295 -18.62 10.57 1.27
CA LEU A 295 -18.61 9.16 1.63
C LEU A 295 -20.06 8.65 1.65
N ARG A 296 -20.29 7.47 1.08
CA ARG A 296 -21.62 6.86 1.00
C ARG A 296 -21.61 5.64 1.91
N LEU A 297 -21.77 5.87 3.22
CA LEU A 297 -21.92 4.79 4.19
C LEU A 297 -23.39 4.62 4.55
N THR A 298 -23.81 3.39 4.80
CA THR A 298 -25.12 3.09 5.37
C THR A 298 -25.15 3.51 6.84
N GLY A 299 -25.89 4.57 7.18
CA GLY A 299 -26.25 4.90 8.56
C GLY A 299 -25.51 6.06 9.25
N ASP A 300 -24.64 6.80 8.57
CA ASP A 300 -23.91 7.93 9.17
C ASP A 300 -24.44 9.32 8.78
N SER A 301 -24.28 10.26 9.73
CA SER A 301 -24.61 11.68 9.58
C SER A 301 -23.51 12.45 8.83
N ASP A 302 -23.88 13.54 8.16
CA ASP A 302 -22.95 14.44 7.43
C ASP A 302 -21.86 15.09 8.35
N GLU A 303 -21.96 14.90 9.67
CA GLU A 303 -21.08 15.47 10.71
C GLU A 303 -19.90 14.57 11.12
N ALA A 304 -19.79 13.36 10.58
CA ALA A 304 -18.67 12.47 10.87
C ALA A 304 -17.32 13.08 10.45
N GLU A 305 -16.27 12.88 11.26
CA GLU A 305 -14.92 13.38 10.99
C GLU A 305 -14.31 12.80 9.70
N LEU A 306 -14.73 11.58 9.33
CA LEU A 306 -14.47 10.94 8.05
C LEU A 306 -15.74 10.97 7.21
N ASN A 307 -15.78 11.81 6.19
CA ASN A 307 -17.01 12.06 5.42
C ASN A 307 -16.78 12.26 3.92
N ARG A 308 -15.54 12.17 3.43
CA ARG A 308 -15.24 12.33 2.01
C ARG A 308 -13.98 11.61 1.58
N LEU A 309 -13.96 11.21 0.31
CA LEU A 309 -12.77 10.73 -0.37
C LEU A 309 -11.92 11.89 -0.86
N PHE A 310 -10.61 11.66 -1.01
CA PHE A 310 -9.76 12.60 -1.73
C PHE A 310 -10.15 12.63 -3.23
N PRO A 311 -10.16 13.81 -3.89
CA PRO A 311 -10.59 13.91 -5.28
C PRO A 311 -9.65 13.17 -6.24
N PRO A 312 -10.19 12.40 -7.20
CA PRO A 312 -9.38 11.72 -8.21
C PRO A 312 -8.89 12.71 -9.29
N ALA A 313 -7.92 12.28 -10.09
CA ALA A 313 -7.25 13.12 -11.09
C ALA A 313 -8.21 13.71 -12.13
N GLU A 314 -9.17 12.92 -12.60
CA GLU A 314 -10.18 13.31 -13.59
C GLU A 314 -11.05 14.47 -13.10
N ARG A 315 -11.20 14.59 -11.77
CA ARG A 315 -11.95 15.67 -11.15
C ARG A 315 -11.09 16.92 -10.95
N LEU A 316 -9.83 16.77 -10.55
CA LEU A 316 -8.92 17.91 -10.32
C LEU A 316 -8.48 18.61 -11.60
N VAL A 317 -8.31 17.88 -12.72
CA VAL A 317 -7.92 18.49 -14.00
C VAL A 317 -8.94 19.54 -14.48
N ARG A 318 -10.22 19.36 -14.13
CA ARG A 318 -11.33 20.27 -14.48
C ARG A 318 -11.68 21.27 -13.36
N ALA A 319 -11.00 21.20 -12.21
CA ALA A 319 -11.34 21.98 -11.03
C ALA A 319 -10.90 23.45 -11.13
N ARG A 320 -11.65 24.35 -10.47
CA ARG A 320 -11.34 25.79 -10.38
C ARG A 320 -10.79 26.14 -9.00
N PHE A 321 -9.48 26.28 -8.85
CA PHE A 321 -8.84 26.47 -7.53
C PHE A 321 -9.01 27.87 -6.90
N ASN A 322 -9.90 28.69 -7.42
CA ASN A 322 -10.19 30.04 -6.94
C ASN A 322 -10.59 30.00 -5.45
N ASN A 323 -10.06 30.92 -4.65
CA ASN A 323 -10.32 31.07 -3.22
C ASN A 323 -9.91 29.88 -2.33
N LEU A 324 -9.07 28.95 -2.81
CA LEU A 324 -8.52 27.86 -1.98
C LEU A 324 -7.23 28.23 -1.25
N GLY A 325 -6.60 29.35 -1.61
CA GLY A 325 -5.29 29.76 -1.09
C GLY A 325 -4.12 28.98 -1.70
N VAL A 326 -4.32 28.39 -2.89
CA VAL A 326 -3.29 27.67 -3.64
C VAL A 326 -2.69 28.60 -4.70
N LEU A 327 -1.36 28.69 -4.75
CA LEU A 327 -0.66 29.50 -5.74
C LEU A 327 -0.89 28.97 -7.16
N ARG A 328 -0.98 29.87 -8.14
CA ARG A 328 -1.25 29.52 -9.54
C ARG A 328 -0.27 28.49 -10.10
N SER A 329 1.02 28.63 -9.84
CA SER A 329 2.04 27.65 -10.28
C SER A 329 1.80 26.23 -9.76
N ARG A 330 1.30 26.08 -8.53
CA ARG A 330 0.94 24.78 -7.95
C ARG A 330 -0.32 24.22 -8.60
N VAL A 331 -1.31 25.09 -8.87
CA VAL A 331 -2.53 24.69 -9.60
C VAL A 331 -2.16 24.17 -10.99
N ASP A 332 -1.28 24.88 -11.70
CA ASP A 332 -0.84 24.48 -13.04
C ASP A 332 -0.03 23.18 -13.03
N THR A 333 0.67 22.86 -11.93
CA THR A 333 1.40 21.58 -11.76
C THR A 333 0.47 20.41 -11.38
N ILE A 334 -0.62 20.69 -10.68
CA ILE A 334 -1.62 19.67 -10.29
C ILE A 334 -2.48 19.22 -11.50
N ARG A 335 -2.63 20.10 -12.50
CA ARG A 335 -3.36 19.83 -13.75
C ARG A 335 -2.51 19.07 -14.75
#